data_AF-A0A9D0HEW6-F1
#
_entry.id   AF-A0A9D0HEW6-F1
#
_cell.length_a   1.000
_cell.length_b   1.000
_cell.length_c   1.000
_cell.angle_alpha   90.00
_cell.angle_beta   90.00
_cell.angle_gamma   90.00
#
_symmetry.space_group_name_H-M   'P 1'
#
loop_
_entity.id
_entity.type
_entity.pdbx_description
1 polymer ?
#
loop_
_entity_poly.entity_id
_entity_poly.type
_entity_poly.pdbx_seq_one_letter_code
_entity_poly.pdbx_strand_id
1 'polypeptide(L)'
;MKAARWMGHFAVALVCLTGLLLTPKGAAPEASEFQKAPTSCKHVHAILGWSVFKTAEQHQKPWTKVGWILGRRRYIKMVDKPEPGVAQQISFHQYKVKAKDAKGRPIEAHAYVAHCGAGATCNEVAEVLLDIYKGIGKPTVYCGENALPKMLYSPSKPNIPIPTADEIREYDEYEGDVD
;
A
#
# COMPACT_ATOMS: atom_id res chain seq x y z
N MET A 1 30.44 8.35 79.01
CA MET A 1 29.07 8.76 78.64
C MET A 1 29.09 9.32 77.23
N LYS A 2 28.21 8.80 76.36
CA LYS A 2 27.72 9.34 75.07
C LYS A 2 28.75 9.57 73.94
N ALA A 3 28.50 9.25 72.68
CA ALA A 3 27.57 8.35 71.98
C ALA A 3 28.03 8.36 70.51
N ALA A 4 27.73 7.28 69.81
CA ALA A 4 28.00 7.04 68.40
C ALA A 4 27.32 8.05 67.46
N ARG A 5 27.87 8.18 66.24
CA ARG A 5 27.03 8.14 65.02
C ARG A 5 27.84 7.84 63.76
N TRP A 6 27.77 6.58 63.36
CA TRP A 6 27.89 6.12 61.99
C TRP A 6 26.78 6.75 61.14
N MET A 7 27.12 7.23 59.94
CA MET A 7 26.16 7.41 58.85
C MET A 7 26.83 6.94 57.56
N GLY A 8 26.53 5.71 57.17
CA GLY A 8 26.56 5.30 55.78
C GLY A 8 25.26 5.73 55.12
N HIS A 9 25.34 6.30 53.92
CA HIS A 9 24.19 6.42 53.02
C HIS A 9 24.64 6.17 51.58
N PHE A 10 24.30 4.97 51.13
CA PHE A 10 23.73 4.61 49.83
C PHE A 10 24.14 5.38 48.58
N ALA A 11 24.75 4.60 47.67
CA ALA A 11 24.76 4.81 46.25
C ALA A 11 23.36 5.10 45.68
N VAL A 12 23.27 6.12 44.83
CA VAL A 12 22.26 6.19 43.77
C VAL A 12 23.04 6.34 42.47
N ALA A 13 23.44 5.19 41.91
CA ALA A 13 23.86 5.13 40.52
C ALA A 13 22.61 5.40 39.68
N LEU A 14 22.50 6.64 39.19
CA LEU A 14 21.51 7.04 38.21
C LEU A 14 21.84 6.31 36.90
N VAL A 15 21.27 5.13 36.73
CA VAL A 15 21.26 4.43 35.44
C VAL A 15 20.37 5.26 34.52
N CYS A 16 20.99 6.11 33.70
CA CYS A 16 20.36 6.62 32.49
C CYS A 16 20.08 5.42 31.59
N LEU A 17 18.91 4.79 31.78
CA LEU A 17 18.24 4.03 30.75
C LEU A 17 17.95 5.04 29.63
N THR A 18 18.93 5.26 28.75
CA THR A 18 18.65 5.71 27.40
C THR A 18 17.78 4.61 26.81
N GLY A 19 16.46 4.82 26.90
CA GLY A 19 15.48 4.10 26.14
C GLY A 19 15.87 4.27 24.68
N LEU A 20 16.65 3.31 24.19
CA LEU A 20 16.83 3.05 22.78
C LEU A 20 15.43 2.70 22.30
N LEU A 21 14.69 3.73 21.88
CA LEU A 21 13.48 3.59 21.10
C LEU A 21 13.91 2.79 19.87
N LEU A 22 13.70 1.49 19.97
CA LEU A 22 13.79 0.53 18.89
C LEU A 22 12.70 0.90 17.89
N THR A 23 12.91 1.99 17.14
CA THR A 23 12.14 2.27 15.94
C THR A 23 12.38 1.10 15.00
N PRO A 24 11.35 0.31 14.66
CA PRO A 24 11.51 -0.88 13.82
C PRO A 24 12.02 -0.44 12.45
N LYS A 25 13.30 -0.71 12.20
CA LYS A 25 14.06 -0.37 10.99
C LYS A 25 13.74 -1.34 9.84
N GLY A 26 12.45 -1.57 9.61
CA GLY A 26 11.93 -2.54 8.64
C GLY A 26 10.60 -2.17 8.00
N ALA A 27 9.92 -1.14 8.49
CA ALA A 27 8.88 -0.50 7.69
C ALA A 27 9.60 0.33 6.61
N ALA A 28 9.24 0.15 5.33
CA ALA A 28 9.49 1.22 4.36
C ALA A 28 8.96 2.51 4.98
N PRO A 29 9.65 3.67 4.84
CA PRO A 29 9.14 4.92 5.38
C PRO A 29 7.71 5.08 4.87
N GLU A 30 6.73 4.97 5.77
CA GLU A 30 5.37 5.30 5.43
C GLU A 30 5.41 6.78 5.08
N ALA A 31 5.30 7.09 3.79
CA ALA A 31 5.26 8.47 3.34
C ALA A 31 4.22 9.20 4.18
N SER A 32 4.56 10.35 4.75
CA SER A 32 3.61 11.13 5.55
C SER A 32 2.39 11.51 4.71
N GLU A 33 2.58 11.64 3.39
CA GLU A 33 1.57 12.04 2.42
C GLU A 33 1.54 11.14 1.18
N PHE A 34 0.36 11.04 0.58
CA PHE A 34 0.12 10.34 -0.68
C PHE A 34 0.88 11.04 -1.82
N GLN A 35 1.85 10.34 -2.42
CA GLN A 35 2.67 10.91 -3.51
C GLN A 35 2.00 10.70 -4.87
N LYS A 36 1.62 11.81 -5.51
CA LYS A 36 1.06 11.87 -6.86
C LYS A 36 2.15 12.04 -7.92
N ALA A 37 1.91 11.53 -9.12
CA ALA A 37 2.71 11.84 -10.31
C ALA A 37 2.15 13.07 -11.04
N PRO A 38 2.96 13.77 -11.88
CA PRO A 38 2.46 14.78 -12.80
C PRO A 38 1.36 14.19 -13.70
N THR A 39 0.27 14.94 -13.89
CA THR A 39 -0.89 14.48 -14.69
C THR A 39 -0.52 14.12 -16.12
N SER A 40 0.47 14.83 -16.70
CA SER A 40 0.99 14.65 -18.06
C SER A 40 1.97 13.48 -18.22
N CYS A 41 2.29 12.75 -17.15
CA CYS A 41 3.22 11.64 -17.23
C CYS A 41 2.64 10.50 -18.09
N LYS A 42 3.45 9.98 -19.03
CA LYS A 42 3.03 8.99 -20.04
C LYS A 42 3.29 7.53 -19.63
N HIS A 43 4.15 7.30 -18.65
CA HIS A 43 4.45 5.97 -18.12
C HIS A 43 4.31 6.04 -16.62
N VAL A 44 3.23 5.47 -16.07
CA VAL A 44 2.91 5.67 -14.66
C VAL A 44 2.57 4.37 -13.99
N HIS A 45 3.09 4.21 -12.79
CA HIS A 45 2.87 3.03 -11.95
C HIS A 45 2.41 3.48 -10.58
N ALA A 46 1.21 3.10 -10.18
CA ALA A 46 0.76 3.26 -8.81
C ALA A 46 1.02 1.96 -8.05
N ILE A 47 1.90 2.01 -7.05
CA ILE A 47 1.98 0.97 -6.02
C ILE A 47 0.90 1.29 -5.02
N LEU A 48 -0.13 0.45 -4.98
CA LEU A 48 -1.36 0.67 -4.22
C LEU A 48 -1.18 0.29 -2.74
N GLY A 49 -0.17 -0.53 -2.47
CA GLY A 49 0.16 -1.03 -1.15
C GLY A 49 0.90 -2.36 -1.26
N TRP A 50 1.20 -2.92 -0.10
CA TRP A 50 1.88 -4.21 0.01
C TRP A 50 1.40 -4.96 1.24
N SER A 51 1.44 -6.28 1.19
CA SER A 51 0.95 -7.14 2.26
C SER A 51 1.79 -8.40 2.42
N VAL A 52 1.75 -8.95 3.62
CA VAL A 52 2.33 -10.26 3.96
C VAL A 52 1.17 -11.24 4.14
N PHE A 53 0.43 -11.48 3.06
CA PHE A 53 -0.63 -12.49 3.08
C PHE A 53 -0.05 -13.88 2.88
N LYS A 54 -0.70 -14.86 3.50
CA LYS A 54 -0.26 -16.26 3.50
C LYS A 54 -1.19 -17.18 2.70
N THR A 55 -2.42 -16.74 2.45
CA THR A 55 -3.43 -17.54 1.73
C THR A 55 -3.97 -16.82 0.51
N ALA A 56 -4.41 -17.59 -0.49
CA ALA A 56 -4.99 -17.05 -1.72
C ALA A 56 -6.24 -16.19 -1.45
N GLU A 57 -7.10 -16.55 -0.48
CA GLU A 57 -8.30 -15.76 -0.20
C GLU A 57 -7.96 -14.36 0.33
N GLN A 58 -6.87 -14.22 1.08
CA GLN A 58 -6.42 -12.94 1.58
C GLN A 58 -5.94 -12.02 0.44
N HIS A 59 -5.36 -12.59 -0.62
CA HIS A 59 -5.02 -11.83 -1.83
C HIS A 59 -6.25 -11.44 -2.65
N GLN A 60 -7.30 -12.25 -2.63
CA GLN A 60 -8.51 -12.01 -3.42
C GLN A 60 -9.29 -10.78 -2.93
N LYS A 61 -9.38 -10.55 -1.62
CA LYS A 61 -10.09 -9.39 -1.04
C LYS A 61 -9.60 -8.03 -1.58
N PRO A 62 -8.27 -7.76 -1.65
CA PRO A 62 -7.66 -6.70 -2.44
C PRO A 62 -8.27 -6.51 -3.84
N TRP A 63 -8.28 -7.58 -4.62
CA TRP A 63 -8.68 -7.54 -6.01
C TRP A 63 -10.19 -7.42 -6.20
N THR A 64 -10.99 -7.96 -5.29
CA THR A 64 -12.44 -7.77 -5.32
C THR A 64 -12.80 -6.30 -5.19
N LYS A 65 -12.24 -5.54 -4.22
CA LYS A 65 -12.59 -4.12 -4.09
C LYS A 65 -12.08 -3.30 -5.27
N VAL A 66 -10.90 -3.63 -5.82
CA VAL A 66 -10.44 -3.05 -7.10
C VAL A 66 -11.47 -3.28 -8.20
N GLY A 67 -11.99 -4.51 -8.32
CA GLY A 67 -13.01 -4.85 -9.30
C GLY A 67 -14.29 -4.03 -9.16
N TRP A 68 -14.75 -3.79 -7.93
CA TRP A 68 -15.88 -2.91 -7.64
C TRP A 68 -15.65 -1.46 -8.09
N ILE A 69 -14.46 -0.91 -7.84
CA ILE A 69 -14.09 0.45 -8.33
C ILE A 69 -14.20 0.51 -9.85
N LEU A 70 -13.64 -0.49 -10.54
CA LEU A 70 -13.64 -0.54 -12.00
C LEU A 70 -15.05 -0.70 -12.56
N GLY A 71 -15.86 -1.57 -11.94
CA GLY A 71 -17.26 -1.77 -12.33
C GLY A 71 -18.08 -0.48 -12.25
N ARG A 72 -17.93 0.27 -11.15
CA ARG A 72 -18.60 1.58 -10.97
C ARG A 72 -18.05 2.65 -11.92
N ARG A 73 -16.76 2.61 -12.25
CA ARG A 73 -16.11 3.55 -13.18
C ARG A 73 -16.02 3.01 -14.60
N ARG A 74 -17.17 2.95 -15.27
CA ARG A 74 -17.31 2.41 -16.64
C ARG A 74 -16.41 3.05 -17.71
N TYR A 75 -15.87 4.24 -17.46
CA TYR A 75 -14.92 4.89 -18.37
C TYR A 75 -13.50 4.35 -18.27
N ILE A 76 -13.14 3.68 -17.16
CA ILE A 76 -11.84 3.03 -16.98
C ILE A 76 -11.83 1.70 -17.73
N LYS A 77 -10.83 1.51 -18.58
CA LYS A 77 -10.63 0.30 -19.38
C LYS A 77 -9.47 -0.51 -18.80
N MET A 78 -9.76 -1.75 -18.41
CA MET A 78 -8.72 -2.72 -18.13
C MET A 78 -8.15 -3.23 -19.45
N VAL A 79 -6.85 -3.04 -19.64
CA VAL A 79 -6.12 -3.48 -20.83
C VAL A 79 -4.87 -4.24 -20.40
N ASP A 80 -4.33 -5.07 -21.29
CA ASP A 80 -3.13 -5.83 -20.98
C ASP A 80 -1.89 -4.94 -20.83
N LYS A 81 -1.76 -3.95 -21.71
CA LYS A 81 -0.66 -2.98 -21.73
C LYS A 81 -1.23 -1.60 -22.06
N PRO A 82 -1.23 -0.66 -21.09
CA PRO A 82 -1.68 0.70 -21.34
C PRO A 82 -0.76 1.41 -22.33
N GLU A 83 -1.36 2.15 -23.25
CA GLU A 83 -0.65 3.00 -24.20
C GLU A 83 -0.12 4.26 -23.51
N PRO A 84 1.14 4.66 -23.78
CA PRO A 84 1.72 5.83 -23.12
C PRO A 84 1.00 7.13 -23.46
N GLY A 85 0.61 7.87 -22.43
CA GLY A 85 -0.16 9.11 -22.52
C GLY A 85 -1.67 8.91 -22.68
N VAL A 86 -2.17 7.68 -22.81
CA VAL A 86 -3.60 7.42 -22.98
C VAL A 86 -4.28 7.31 -21.61
N ALA A 87 -5.19 8.24 -21.34
CA ALA A 87 -5.97 8.25 -20.12
C ALA A 87 -6.93 7.06 -20.04
N GLN A 88 -7.33 6.71 -18.82
CA GLN A 88 -8.35 5.71 -18.49
C GLN A 88 -7.98 4.26 -18.84
N GLN A 89 -6.80 4.00 -19.39
CA GLN A 89 -6.27 2.65 -19.58
C GLN A 89 -5.44 2.21 -18.37
N ILE A 90 -5.75 1.04 -17.82
CA ILE A 90 -5.06 0.46 -16.67
C ILE A 90 -4.76 -1.01 -16.90
N SER A 91 -3.60 -1.46 -16.46
CA SER A 91 -3.28 -2.88 -16.26
C SER A 91 -2.88 -3.14 -14.81
N PHE A 92 -3.47 -4.15 -14.19
CA PHE A 92 -3.17 -4.50 -12.80
C PHE A 92 -2.25 -5.71 -12.73
N HIS A 93 -1.31 -5.65 -11.80
CA HIS A 93 -0.33 -6.68 -11.58
C HIS A 93 -0.10 -6.89 -10.09
N GLN A 94 0.14 -8.15 -9.72
CA GLN A 94 0.68 -8.52 -8.43
C GLN A 94 2.18 -8.82 -8.58
N TYR A 95 2.99 -8.25 -7.70
CA TYR A 95 4.44 -8.52 -7.67
C TYR A 95 4.81 -9.16 -6.35
N LYS A 96 5.78 -10.08 -6.37
CA LYS A 96 6.50 -10.45 -5.16
C LYS A 96 7.46 -9.33 -4.77
N VAL A 97 7.68 -9.17 -3.47
CA VAL A 97 8.53 -8.12 -2.91
C VAL A 97 9.67 -8.73 -2.12
N LYS A 98 10.90 -8.29 -2.40
CA LYS A 98 12.08 -8.61 -1.59
C LYS A 98 12.05 -7.81 -0.29
N ALA A 99 11.33 -8.31 0.71
CA ALA A 99 11.18 -7.67 2.01
C ALA A 99 11.91 -8.43 3.12
N LYS A 100 12.22 -7.73 4.21
CA LYS A 100 12.80 -8.29 5.43
C LYS A 100 11.97 -7.84 6.64
N ASP A 101 11.84 -8.69 7.65
CA ASP A 101 11.21 -8.33 8.92
C ASP A 101 12.13 -7.44 9.80
N ALA A 102 11.63 -7.03 10.97
CA ALA A 102 12.39 -6.21 11.93
C ALA A 102 13.68 -6.88 12.44
N LYS A 103 13.83 -8.20 12.29
CA LYS A 103 15.03 -8.97 12.64
C LYS A 103 15.94 -9.20 11.43
N GLY A 104 15.63 -8.60 10.28
CA GLY A 104 16.39 -8.75 9.04
C GLY A 104 16.16 -10.07 8.31
N ARG A 105 15.16 -10.87 8.72
CA ARG A 105 14.86 -12.16 8.08
C ARG A 105 14.02 -11.93 6.83
N PRO A 106 14.27 -12.64 5.72
CA PRO A 106 13.44 -12.55 4.53
C PRO A 106 11.98 -12.88 4.84
N ILE A 107 11.07 -12.09 4.29
CA ILE A 107 9.63 -12.37 4.31
C ILE A 107 9.10 -12.30 2.87
N GLU A 108 8.15 -13.18 2.54
CA GLU A 108 7.42 -13.08 1.29
C GLU A 108 6.31 -12.05 1.46
N ALA A 109 6.44 -10.92 0.77
CA ALA A 109 5.42 -9.90 0.69
C ALA A 109 4.98 -9.72 -0.77
N HIS A 110 3.77 -9.20 -0.97
CA HIS A 110 3.17 -8.98 -2.28
C HIS A 110 2.80 -7.51 -2.43
N ALA A 111 3.10 -6.92 -3.57
CA ALA A 111 2.71 -5.56 -3.92
C ALA A 111 1.61 -5.58 -4.98
N TYR A 112 0.68 -4.65 -4.84
CA TYR A 112 -0.45 -4.45 -5.73
C TYR A 112 -0.13 -3.24 -6.59
N VAL A 113 -0.03 -3.42 -7.90
CA VAL A 113 0.46 -2.39 -8.80
C VAL A 113 -0.54 -2.15 -9.93
N ALA A 114 -0.88 -0.89 -10.16
CA ALA A 114 -1.59 -0.45 -11.34
C ALA A 114 -0.59 0.24 -12.28
N HIS A 115 -0.52 -0.23 -13.52
CA HIS A 115 0.17 0.44 -14.62
C HIS A 115 -0.87 1.27 -15.37
N CYS A 116 -0.58 2.53 -15.64
CA CYS A 116 -1.50 3.44 -16.34
C CYS A 116 -0.83 4.11 -17.52
N GLY A 117 -1.63 4.41 -18.54
CA GLY A 117 -1.18 5.21 -19.68
C GLY A 117 -0.96 6.67 -19.32
N ALA A 118 -1.67 7.21 -18.33
CA ALA A 118 -1.54 8.60 -17.90
C ALA A 118 -1.42 8.78 -16.39
N GLY A 119 -0.71 9.82 -15.96
CA GLY A 119 -0.54 10.18 -14.56
C GLY A 119 -1.83 10.51 -13.84
N ALA A 120 -2.74 11.24 -14.51
CA ALA A 120 -4.06 11.52 -13.97
C ALA A 120 -4.81 10.23 -13.59
N THR A 121 -4.78 9.22 -14.46
CA THR A 121 -5.45 7.92 -14.23
C THR A 121 -4.85 7.17 -13.04
N CYS A 122 -3.52 7.11 -12.93
CA CYS A 122 -2.88 6.41 -11.81
C CYS A 122 -3.06 7.14 -10.47
N ASN A 123 -3.09 8.46 -10.48
CA ASN A 123 -3.42 9.24 -9.28
C ASN A 123 -4.84 8.94 -8.81
N GLU A 124 -5.82 8.96 -9.72
CA GLU A 124 -7.23 8.70 -9.42
C GLU A 124 -7.47 7.29 -8.84
N VAL A 125 -6.76 6.29 -9.39
CA VAL A 125 -6.83 4.89 -8.92
C VAL A 125 -6.23 4.77 -7.53
N ALA A 126 -5.09 5.43 -7.30
CA ALA A 126 -4.39 5.38 -6.03
C ALA A 126 -5.18 6.11 -4.93
N GLU A 127 -5.84 7.23 -5.22
CA GLU A 127 -6.73 7.92 -4.26
C GLU A 127 -7.84 7.01 -3.77
N VAL A 128 -8.55 6.34 -4.67
CA VAL A 128 -9.68 5.50 -4.27
C VAL A 128 -9.23 4.27 -3.48
N LEU A 129 -8.07 3.73 -3.82
CA LEU A 129 -7.54 2.61 -3.07
C LEU A 129 -6.98 3.02 -1.71
N LEU A 130 -6.49 4.25 -1.55
CA LEU A 130 -6.15 4.79 -0.24
C LEU A 130 -7.40 4.84 0.67
N ASP A 131 -8.55 5.26 0.12
CA ASP A 131 -9.80 5.32 0.88
C ASP A 131 -10.32 3.93 1.27
N ILE A 132 -10.20 2.96 0.37
CA ILE A 132 -10.71 1.59 0.55
C ILE A 132 -9.79 0.72 1.41
N TYR A 133 -8.48 1.01 1.43
CA TYR A 133 -7.45 0.24 2.13
C TYR A 133 -6.74 1.03 3.21
N LYS A 134 -7.52 1.60 4.14
CA LYS A 134 -7.02 2.05 5.43
C LYS A 134 -6.32 0.87 6.14
N GLY A 135 -4.99 0.77 5.99
CA GLY A 135 -4.15 -0.26 6.62
C GLY A 135 -3.29 -1.16 5.71
N ILE A 136 -3.37 -1.07 4.36
CA ILE A 136 -2.45 -1.82 3.44
C ILE A 136 -1.22 -0.97 3.03
N GLY A 137 -1.06 0.19 3.67
CA GLY A 137 -0.05 1.19 3.37
C GLY A 137 -0.58 2.28 2.47
N LYS A 138 0.17 3.38 2.38
CA LYS A 138 -0.19 4.52 1.54
C LYS A 138 0.29 4.28 0.11
N PRO A 139 -0.58 4.50 -0.90
CA PRO A 139 -0.17 4.36 -2.28
C PRO A 139 0.97 5.33 -2.65
N THR A 140 1.79 4.93 -3.61
CA THR A 140 2.86 5.77 -4.17
C THR A 140 2.81 5.68 -5.69
N VAL A 141 2.79 6.82 -6.37
CA VAL A 141 2.72 6.90 -7.83
C VAL A 141 4.06 7.30 -8.43
N TYR A 142 4.63 6.41 -9.24
CA TYR A 142 5.91 6.56 -9.90
C TYR A 142 5.71 6.94 -11.36
N CYS A 143 6.45 7.94 -11.82
CA CYS A 143 6.46 8.40 -13.22
C CYS A 143 7.77 8.00 -13.91
N GLY A 144 7.67 7.32 -15.05
CA GLY A 144 8.78 6.90 -15.90
C GLY A 144 8.73 5.40 -16.23
N GLU A 145 9.26 5.03 -17.39
CA GLU A 145 9.23 3.65 -17.94
C GLU A 145 9.94 2.62 -17.06
N ASN A 146 11.00 3.04 -16.36
CA ASN A 146 11.79 2.21 -15.45
C ASN A 146 11.65 2.66 -13.98
N ALA A 147 10.53 3.32 -13.65
CA ALA A 147 10.33 3.93 -12.34
C ALA A 147 9.88 2.93 -11.25
N LEU A 148 9.61 1.67 -11.62
CA LEU A 148 9.27 0.64 -10.64
C LEU A 148 10.45 0.31 -9.70
N PRO A 149 10.21 0.19 -8.39
CA PRO A 149 11.24 -0.19 -7.43
C PRO A 149 11.85 -1.57 -7.74
N LYS A 150 13.18 -1.68 -7.68
CA LYS A 150 13.94 -2.93 -7.93
C LYS A 150 13.63 -4.08 -6.95
N MET A 151 12.93 -3.79 -5.85
CA MET A 151 12.48 -4.80 -4.89
C MET A 151 11.29 -5.62 -5.39
N LEU A 152 10.56 -5.13 -6.40
CA LEU A 152 9.46 -5.84 -7.03
C LEU A 152 9.98 -6.84 -8.05
N TYR A 153 9.42 -8.05 -8.06
CA TYR A 153 9.79 -9.10 -9.01
C TYR A 153 8.64 -10.06 -9.27
N SER A 154 8.78 -10.89 -10.31
CA SER A 154 7.81 -11.93 -10.68
C SER A 154 6.37 -11.40 -10.83
N PRO A 155 6.12 -10.50 -11.81
CA PRO A 155 4.76 -10.01 -12.05
C PRO A 155 3.81 -11.15 -12.41
N SER A 156 2.61 -11.12 -11.84
CA SER A 156 1.49 -11.95 -12.27
C SER A 156 0.25 -11.09 -12.51
N LYS A 157 -0.60 -11.51 -13.45
CA LYS A 157 -1.92 -10.89 -13.66
C LYS A 157 -2.88 -11.46 -12.62
N PRO A 158 -3.49 -10.63 -11.76
CA PRO A 158 -4.47 -11.09 -10.79
C PRO A 158 -5.80 -11.41 -11.48
N ASN A 159 -6.59 -12.28 -10.85
CA ASN A 159 -7.99 -12.44 -11.19
C ASN A 159 -8.81 -11.35 -10.50
N ILE A 160 -9.29 -10.37 -11.27
CA ILE A 160 -10.08 -9.25 -10.75
C ILE A 160 -11.56 -9.50 -11.11
N PRO A 161 -12.41 -9.86 -10.13
CA PRO A 161 -13.82 -10.05 -10.38
C PRO A 161 -14.46 -8.67 -10.60
N ILE A 162 -14.97 -8.42 -11.79
CA ILE A 162 -15.72 -7.20 -12.11
C ILE A 162 -17.20 -7.48 -11.83
N PRO A 163 -17.86 -6.73 -10.93
CA PRO A 163 -19.28 -6.91 -10.70
C PRO A 163 -20.08 -6.53 -11.94
N THR A 164 -21.19 -7.23 -12.13
CA THR A 164 -22.19 -6.94 -13.16
C THR A 164 -22.90 -5.61 -12.89
N ALA A 165 -23.59 -5.08 -13.91
CA ALA A 165 -24.37 -3.86 -13.75
C ALA A 165 -25.49 -4.00 -12.71
N ASP A 166 -26.09 -5.18 -12.58
CA ASP A 166 -27.13 -5.45 -11.59
C ASP A 166 -26.57 -5.51 -10.17
N GLU A 167 -25.43 -6.18 -9.96
CA GLU A 167 -24.73 -6.21 -8.67
C GLU A 167 -24.30 -4.81 -8.20
N ILE A 168 -23.87 -3.96 -9.14
CA ILE A 168 -23.55 -2.55 -8.83
C ILE A 168 -24.80 -1.79 -8.40
N ARG A 169 -25.91 -1.95 -9.13
CA ARG A 169 -27.17 -1.26 -8.81
C ARG A 169 -27.68 -1.66 -7.44
N GLU A 170 -27.70 -2.95 -7.13
CA GLU A 170 -28.14 -3.46 -5.83
C GLU A 170 -27.29 -2.91 -4.67
N TYR A 171 -25.96 -2.84 -4.87
CA TYR A 171 -25.06 -2.27 -3.87
C TYR A 171 -25.30 -0.76 -3.65
N ASP A 172 -25.46 0.00 -4.74
CA ASP A 172 -25.68 1.45 -4.68
C ASP A 172 -27.05 1.79 -4.04
N GLU A 173 -28.08 0.98 -4.30
CA GLU A 173 -29.40 1.10 -3.64
C GLU A 173 -29.28 0.86 -2.13
N TYR A 174 -28.47 -0.13 -1.70
CA TYR A 174 -28.30 -0.45 -0.28
C TYR A 174 -27.46 0.60 0.48
N GLU A 175 -26.43 1.19 -0.13
CA GLU A 175 -25.67 2.28 0.51
C GLU A 175 -26.47 3.60 0.59
N GLY A 176 -27.42 3.83 -0.31
CA GLY A 176 -28.28 5.02 -0.31
C GLY A 176 -29.28 5.11 0.84
N ASP A 177 -29.51 4.01 1.56
CA ASP A 177 -30.45 3.91 2.68
C ASP A 177 -29.78 4.03 4.08
N VAL A 178 -28.48 4.34 4.13
CA VAL A 178 -27.69 4.43 5.39
C VAL A 178 -27.38 5.87 5.82
N ASP A 179 -28.12 6.85 5.29
CA ASP A 179 -28.04 8.27 5.70
C ASP A 179 -29.02 8.65 6.83
#